data_AF-A0A1X7T4H7-F1
#
_entry.id   AF-A0A1X7T4H7-F1
#
_cell.length_a   1.000
_cell.length_b   1.000
_cell.length_c   1.000
_cell.angle_alpha   90.00
_cell.angle_beta   90.00
_cell.angle_gamma   90.00
#
_symmetry.space_group_name_H-M   'P 1'
#
loop_
_entity.id
_entity.type
_entity.pdbx_description
1 polymer ?
#
loop_
_entity_poly.entity_id
_entity_poly.type
_entity_poly.pdbx_seq_one_letter_code
_entity_poly.pdbx_strand_id
1 'polypeptide(L)'
;TDLRFDLPQEYQYFDNSRSGGRLEIADYCPYQANVRFGDGRTSDCSNATNQLPAGRNTFGERYGEGAACFTQPVPLTASLTRSFGAGCFRYTCNADSTKLAVFVNSVSYTCDQPGNVLNVMNDGIVGTIQCPSSFERLCQKSIDFPTTSPPTSSSPTPSSTTTSTPSSGVAINFMKFLLLAPLFTAFLVVFG
;
A
#
# COMPACT_ATOMS: atom_id res chain seq x y z
N THR A 1 1.89 -18.50 0.19
CA THR A 1 2.18 -19.85 -0.37
C THR A 1 2.71 -20.69 0.76
N ASP A 2 2.31 -21.96 0.88
CA ASP A 2 2.87 -22.86 1.90
C ASP A 2 4.18 -23.44 1.37
N LEU A 3 5.31 -23.07 1.98
CA LEU A 3 6.62 -23.54 1.58
C LEU A 3 6.93 -24.87 2.28
N ARG A 4 7.74 -25.72 1.63
CA ARG A 4 8.10 -27.04 2.19
C ARG A 4 8.99 -26.96 3.45
N PHE A 5 9.54 -25.78 3.73
CA PHE A 5 10.41 -25.50 4.86
C PHE A 5 9.98 -24.18 5.50
N ASP A 6 10.30 -24.03 6.78
CA ASP A 6 10.07 -22.80 7.53
C ASP A 6 10.92 -21.68 6.92
N LEU A 7 10.34 -20.48 6.81
CA LEU A 7 11.05 -19.29 6.37
C LEU A 7 12.04 -18.83 7.45
N PRO A 8 13.17 -18.21 7.07
CA PRO A 8 13.99 -17.44 8.01
C PRO A 8 13.15 -16.45 8.82
N GLN A 9 13.53 -16.19 10.08
CA GLN A 9 12.72 -15.41 11.02
C GLN A 9 12.41 -14.00 10.49
N GLU A 10 13.34 -13.40 9.76
CA GLU A 10 13.21 -12.10 9.10
C GLU A 10 12.15 -12.05 7.99
N TYR A 11 11.71 -13.21 7.48
CA TYR A 11 10.73 -13.36 6.40
C TYR A 11 9.40 -13.97 6.87
N GLN A 12 9.21 -14.16 8.18
CA GLN A 12 7.97 -14.68 8.75
C GLN A 12 6.97 -13.54 9.02
N TYR A 13 6.15 -13.21 8.02
CA TYR A 13 5.13 -12.15 8.11
C TYR A 13 3.78 -12.60 8.67
N PHE A 14 3.58 -13.90 8.84
CA PHE A 14 2.31 -14.52 9.24
C PHE A 14 2.54 -15.46 10.43
N ASP A 15 1.47 -15.79 11.16
CA ASP A 15 1.52 -16.69 12.31
C ASP A 15 2.08 -18.09 11.98
N ASN A 16 1.89 -18.54 10.73
CA ASN A 16 2.48 -19.78 10.24
C ASN A 16 3.87 -19.49 9.66
N SER A 17 4.92 -20.10 10.24
CA SER A 17 6.33 -19.95 9.86
C SER A 17 6.66 -20.35 8.41
N ARG A 18 5.77 -21.09 7.73
CA ARG A 18 5.90 -21.51 6.33
C ARG A 18 5.15 -20.64 5.34
N SER A 19 4.38 -19.68 5.86
CA SER A 19 3.55 -18.80 5.03
C SER A 19 4.29 -17.51 4.72
N GLY A 20 4.41 -17.22 3.43
CA GLY A 20 4.94 -15.97 2.92
C GLY A 20 4.39 -15.63 1.53
N GLY A 21 4.80 -14.47 1.03
CA GLY A 21 4.69 -14.07 -0.36
C GLY A 21 5.45 -15.03 -1.29
N ARG A 22 5.19 -14.95 -2.59
CA ARG A 22 5.71 -15.93 -3.55
C ARG A 22 7.09 -15.60 -4.10
N LEU A 23 7.54 -14.34 -3.99
CA LEU A 23 8.77 -13.89 -4.62
C LEU A 23 9.87 -13.71 -3.58
N GLU A 24 10.97 -14.44 -3.77
CA GLU A 24 12.22 -14.27 -3.01
C GLU A 24 12.81 -12.86 -3.19
N ILE A 25 12.75 -12.30 -4.41
CA ILE A 25 13.23 -10.92 -4.68
C ILE A 25 12.48 -9.83 -3.91
N ALA A 26 11.32 -10.18 -3.34
CA ALA A 26 10.54 -9.30 -2.49
C ALA A 26 10.68 -9.71 -1.01
N ASP A 27 11.73 -10.45 -0.65
CA ASP A 27 11.96 -11.01 0.69
C ASP A 27 10.78 -11.85 1.18
N TYR A 28 10.01 -12.47 0.28
CA TYR A 28 8.75 -13.14 0.59
C TYR A 28 7.68 -12.20 1.20
N CYS A 29 7.79 -10.88 1.05
CA CYS A 29 6.76 -9.94 1.48
C CYS A 29 5.42 -10.27 0.80
N PRO A 30 4.30 -10.27 1.53
CA PRO A 30 2.99 -10.40 0.93
C PRO A 30 2.61 -9.10 0.22
N TYR A 31 2.36 -9.16 -1.09
CA TYR A 31 1.85 -8.05 -1.87
C TYR A 31 0.82 -8.53 -2.89
N GLN A 32 -0.03 -7.62 -3.36
CA GLN A 32 -0.98 -7.91 -4.44
C GLN A 32 -0.23 -7.98 -5.76
N ALA A 33 -0.06 -9.19 -6.28
CA ALA A 33 0.61 -9.40 -7.55
C ALA A 33 -0.35 -9.20 -8.73
N ASN A 34 0.19 -8.66 -9.83
CA ASN A 34 -0.55 -8.63 -11.08
C ASN A 34 -0.84 -10.05 -11.57
N VAL A 35 -2.08 -10.28 -11.98
CA VAL A 35 -2.56 -11.55 -12.52
C VAL A 35 -2.42 -11.52 -14.04
N ARG A 36 -1.99 -12.63 -14.62
CA ARG A 36 -2.10 -12.90 -16.06
C ARG A 36 -3.17 -13.95 -16.29
N PHE A 37 -4.11 -13.65 -17.17
CA PHE A 37 -5.21 -14.53 -17.53
C PHE A 37 -4.81 -15.44 -18.70
N GLY A 38 -5.47 -16.59 -18.83
CA GLY A 38 -5.18 -17.57 -19.90
C GLY A 38 -5.45 -17.05 -21.31
N ASP A 39 -6.22 -15.98 -21.45
CA ASP A 39 -6.50 -15.30 -22.73
C ASP A 39 -5.49 -14.18 -23.05
N GLY A 40 -4.35 -14.12 -22.35
CA GLY A 40 -3.25 -13.18 -22.59
C GLY A 40 -3.43 -11.81 -21.93
N ARG A 41 -4.60 -11.53 -21.36
CA ARG A 41 -4.86 -10.29 -20.60
C ARG A 41 -4.11 -10.29 -19.27
N THR A 42 -3.96 -9.09 -18.70
CA THR A 42 -3.42 -8.89 -17.36
C THR A 42 -4.42 -8.16 -16.46
N SER A 43 -4.16 -8.11 -15.15
CA SER A 43 -4.92 -7.30 -14.20
C SER A 43 -4.47 -5.83 -14.17
N ASP A 44 -3.68 -5.38 -15.14
CA ASP A 44 -3.25 -3.98 -15.23
C ASP A 44 -4.40 -3.12 -15.75
N CYS A 45 -4.98 -2.32 -14.85
CA CYS A 45 -6.12 -1.46 -15.16
C CYS A 45 -5.79 -0.34 -16.15
N SER A 46 -4.52 0.07 -16.26
CA SER A 46 -4.11 1.14 -17.17
C SER A 46 -4.02 0.69 -18.63
N ASN A 47 -3.92 -0.62 -18.87
CA ASN A 47 -3.78 -1.17 -20.20
C ASN A 47 -5.14 -1.41 -20.87
N ALA A 48 -5.49 -0.56 -21.83
CA ALA A 48 -6.75 -0.65 -22.58
C ALA A 48 -6.94 -1.97 -23.34
N THR A 49 -5.87 -2.71 -23.68
CA THR A 49 -6.00 -4.01 -24.38
C THR A 49 -6.59 -5.11 -23.50
N ASN A 50 -6.66 -4.88 -22.18
CA ASN A 50 -7.32 -5.78 -21.24
C ASN A 50 -8.85 -5.66 -21.22
N GLN A 51 -9.42 -4.67 -21.91
CA GLN A 51 -10.86 -4.44 -21.94
C GLN A 51 -11.62 -5.63 -22.55
N LEU A 52 -12.56 -6.18 -21.77
CA LEU A 52 -13.46 -7.22 -22.27
C LEU A 52 -14.53 -6.62 -23.21
N PRO A 53 -14.91 -7.35 -24.28
CA PRO A 53 -16.09 -7.02 -25.07
C PRO A 53 -17.35 -6.95 -24.20
N ALA A 54 -18.33 -6.13 -24.58
CA ALA A 54 -19.51 -5.86 -23.77
C ALA A 54 -20.24 -7.13 -23.29
N GLY A 55 -20.39 -8.14 -24.15
CA GLY A 55 -21.06 -9.41 -23.79
C GLY A 55 -20.30 -10.29 -22.78
N ARG A 56 -19.02 -9.99 -22.49
CA ARG A 56 -18.20 -10.67 -21.48
C ARG A 56 -17.89 -9.81 -20.26
N ASN A 57 -18.24 -8.52 -20.28
CA ASN A 57 -17.97 -7.59 -19.19
C ASN A 57 -19.13 -7.57 -18.18
N THR A 58 -19.26 -8.64 -17.41
CA THR A 58 -20.40 -8.84 -16.50
C THR A 58 -20.37 -7.96 -15.25
N PHE A 59 -19.20 -7.45 -14.85
CA PHE A 59 -19.02 -6.64 -13.65
C PHE A 59 -18.89 -5.13 -13.94
N GLY A 60 -19.09 -4.73 -15.19
CA GLY A 60 -19.02 -3.32 -15.59
C GLY A 60 -17.65 -2.68 -15.41
N GLU A 61 -16.59 -3.48 -15.55
CA GLU A 61 -15.21 -3.04 -15.43
C GLU A 61 -14.78 -2.20 -16.64
N ARG A 62 -13.83 -1.29 -16.42
CA ARG A 62 -13.20 -0.47 -17.46
C ARG A 62 -11.69 -0.49 -17.31
N TYR A 63 -11.02 -0.64 -18.45
CA TYR A 63 -9.56 -0.63 -18.57
C TYR A 63 -9.11 0.52 -19.47
N GLY A 64 -7.90 1.02 -19.22
CA GLY A 64 -7.31 2.14 -19.94
C GLY A 64 -7.06 3.35 -19.05
N GLU A 65 -6.88 4.50 -19.70
CA GLU A 65 -6.69 5.78 -19.01
C GLU A 65 -7.90 6.11 -18.11
N GLY A 66 -7.62 6.58 -16.89
CA GLY A 66 -8.66 6.92 -15.90
C GLY A 66 -9.33 5.70 -15.26
N ALA A 67 -8.73 4.51 -15.36
CA ALA A 67 -9.12 3.34 -14.60
C ALA A 67 -8.11 3.00 -13.50
N ALA A 68 -8.61 2.48 -12.37
CA ALA A 68 -7.80 2.01 -11.26
C ALA A 68 -8.37 0.72 -10.68
N CYS A 69 -7.52 -0.01 -9.94
CA CYS A 69 -7.94 -1.21 -9.23
C CYS A 69 -8.63 -0.81 -7.91
N PHE A 70 -9.83 -1.35 -7.67
CA PHE A 70 -10.55 -1.18 -6.42
C PHE A 70 -10.81 -2.54 -5.76
N THR A 71 -10.58 -2.60 -4.46
CA THR A 71 -10.89 -3.77 -3.63
C THR A 71 -12.40 -3.90 -3.44
N GLN A 72 -12.88 -5.13 -3.35
CA GLN A 72 -14.28 -5.48 -3.14
C GLN A 72 -14.35 -6.40 -1.90
N PRO A 73 -14.48 -5.83 -0.68
CA PRO A 73 -14.54 -6.62 0.55
C PRO A 73 -15.62 -7.71 0.50
N VAL A 74 -16.74 -7.41 -0.16
CA VAL A 74 -17.71 -8.38 -0.63
C VAL A 74 -17.60 -8.40 -2.17
N PRO A 75 -17.05 -9.47 -2.76
CA PRO A 75 -16.89 -9.57 -4.21
C PRO A 75 -18.20 -9.33 -4.94
N LEU A 76 -18.15 -8.62 -6.06
CA LEU A 76 -19.29 -8.40 -6.93
C LEU A 76 -19.83 -9.73 -7.46
N THR A 77 -21.14 -9.87 -7.48
CA THR A 77 -21.87 -10.95 -8.12
C THR A 77 -22.70 -10.38 -9.27
N ALA A 78 -22.72 -11.07 -10.39
CA ALA A 78 -23.53 -10.70 -11.55
C ALA A 78 -23.93 -11.98 -12.29
N SER A 79 -25.24 -12.14 -12.54
CA SER A 79 -25.79 -13.40 -13.06
C SER A 79 -25.36 -14.59 -12.18
N LEU A 80 -24.65 -15.58 -12.74
CA LEU A 80 -24.12 -16.76 -12.03
C LEU A 80 -22.61 -16.66 -11.75
N THR A 81 -22.02 -15.48 -11.89
CA THR A 81 -20.57 -15.25 -11.75
C THR A 81 -20.25 -14.38 -10.56
N ARG A 82 -19.06 -14.58 -9.99
CA ARG A 82 -18.51 -13.80 -8.88
C ARG A 82 -17.12 -13.28 -9.25
N SER A 83 -16.83 -12.04 -8.92
CA SER A 83 -15.52 -11.43 -9.15
C SER A 83 -14.46 -12.00 -8.20
N PHE A 84 -13.19 -11.63 -8.43
CA PHE A 84 -12.05 -12.04 -7.61
C PHE A 84 -11.87 -11.23 -6.32
N GLY A 85 -12.84 -10.37 -5.95
CA GLY A 85 -12.71 -9.47 -4.79
C GLY A 85 -11.89 -8.21 -5.07
N ALA A 86 -11.54 -7.95 -6.33
CA ALA A 86 -11.02 -6.68 -6.82
C ALA A 86 -11.36 -6.55 -8.31
N GLY A 87 -11.35 -5.32 -8.82
CA GLY A 87 -11.61 -5.07 -10.23
C GLY A 87 -11.15 -3.70 -10.71
N CYS A 88 -11.07 -3.54 -12.02
CA CYS A 88 -10.68 -2.30 -12.69
C CYS A 88 -11.90 -1.45 -13.00
N PHE A 89 -11.99 -0.28 -12.38
CA PHE A 89 -13.11 0.64 -12.56
C PHE A 89 -12.63 2.00 -13.01
N ARG A 90 -13.40 2.62 -13.91
CA ARG A 90 -13.21 4.02 -14.26
C ARG A 90 -13.49 4.86 -13.02
N TYR A 91 -12.73 5.93 -12.85
CA TYR A 91 -12.98 6.91 -11.81
C TYR A 91 -12.85 8.34 -12.32
N THR A 92 -13.40 9.28 -11.56
CA THR A 92 -13.17 10.72 -11.75
C THR A 92 -12.98 11.39 -10.40
N CYS A 93 -12.08 12.36 -10.32
CA CYS A 93 -11.86 13.15 -9.12
C CYS A 93 -12.64 14.46 -9.17
N ASN A 94 -13.04 14.97 -8.00
CA ASN A 94 -13.54 16.35 -7.92
C ASN A 94 -12.39 17.36 -8.07
N ALA A 95 -12.72 18.63 -8.25
CA ALA A 95 -11.74 19.69 -8.50
C ALA A 95 -10.68 19.82 -7.41
N ASP A 96 -11.07 19.61 -6.14
CA ASP A 96 -10.18 19.77 -4.98
C ASP A 96 -9.46 18.46 -4.59
N SER A 97 -9.60 17.37 -5.36
CA SER A 97 -9.02 16.05 -5.09
C SER A 97 -9.39 15.42 -3.74
N THR A 98 -10.46 15.91 -3.10
CA THR A 98 -10.98 15.44 -1.81
C THR A 98 -12.05 14.36 -1.93
N LYS A 99 -12.56 14.11 -3.14
CA LYS A 99 -13.58 13.11 -3.44
C LYS A 99 -13.31 12.46 -4.79
N LEU A 100 -13.75 11.22 -4.93
CA LEU A 100 -13.63 10.44 -6.15
C LEU A 100 -14.94 9.73 -6.44
N ALA A 101 -15.37 9.68 -7.69
CA ALA A 101 -16.50 8.86 -8.13
C ALA A 101 -15.97 7.65 -8.88
N VAL A 102 -16.40 6.44 -8.48
CA VAL A 102 -16.11 5.17 -9.14
C VAL A 102 -17.30 4.79 -10.03
N PHE A 103 -17.04 4.34 -11.25
CA PHE A 103 -18.09 3.98 -12.20
C PHE A 103 -18.15 2.46 -12.39
N VAL A 104 -19.32 1.88 -12.09
CA VAL A 104 -19.67 0.50 -12.47
C VAL A 104 -20.66 0.59 -13.62
N ASN A 105 -20.28 0.14 -14.81
CA ASN A 105 -20.97 0.51 -16.06
C ASN A 105 -21.10 2.04 -16.19
N SER A 106 -22.33 2.55 -16.19
CA SER A 106 -22.68 3.97 -16.30
C SER A 106 -23.11 4.59 -14.98
N VAL A 107 -23.16 3.83 -13.89
CA VAL A 107 -23.58 4.31 -12.57
C VAL A 107 -22.37 4.69 -11.74
N SER A 108 -22.40 5.88 -11.15
CA SER A 108 -21.34 6.40 -10.29
C SER A 108 -21.62 6.18 -8.81
N TYR A 109 -20.58 5.79 -8.08
CA TYR A 109 -20.56 5.62 -6.63
C TYR A 109 -19.52 6.57 -6.04
N THR A 110 -19.93 7.47 -5.15
CA THR A 110 -19.08 8.53 -4.62
C THR A 110 -18.32 8.06 -3.39
N CYS A 111 -16.99 8.11 -3.48
CA CYS A 111 -16.06 8.07 -2.36
C CYS A 111 -15.82 9.47 -1.82
N ASP A 112 -16.45 9.79 -0.70
CA ASP A 112 -16.29 11.04 0.05
C ASP A 112 -15.45 10.87 1.33
N GLN A 113 -15.23 9.63 1.75
CA GLN A 113 -14.41 9.26 2.89
C GLN A 113 -13.40 8.18 2.49
N PRO A 114 -12.11 8.35 2.80
CA PRO A 114 -11.11 7.33 2.52
C PRO A 114 -11.41 6.00 3.22
N GLY A 115 -11.21 4.89 2.52
CA GLY A 115 -11.43 3.54 3.06
C GLY A 115 -12.90 3.12 3.24
N ASN A 116 -13.88 4.02 3.02
CA ASN A 116 -15.30 3.70 3.12
C ASN A 116 -15.69 2.56 2.15
N VAL A 117 -16.67 1.74 2.51
CA VAL A 117 -17.16 0.62 1.70
C VAL A 117 -18.54 0.97 1.16
N LEU A 118 -18.64 1.07 -0.16
CA LEU A 118 -19.86 1.42 -0.87
C LEU A 118 -20.60 0.15 -1.31
N ASN A 119 -21.91 0.13 -1.12
CA ASN A 119 -22.76 -0.94 -1.66
C ASN A 119 -23.04 -0.68 -3.14
N VAL A 120 -22.72 -1.67 -3.97
CA VAL A 120 -22.98 -1.66 -5.41
C VAL A 120 -24.25 -2.45 -5.67
N MET A 121 -25.17 -1.83 -6.40
CA MET A 121 -26.39 -2.44 -6.90
C MET A 121 -26.74 -1.74 -8.22
N ASN A 122 -26.41 -2.38 -9.33
CA ASN A 122 -26.57 -1.82 -10.67
C ASN A 122 -26.79 -2.93 -11.70
N ASP A 123 -27.90 -2.91 -12.45
CA ASP A 123 -28.17 -3.85 -13.55
C ASP A 123 -27.90 -5.33 -13.22
N GLY A 124 -28.27 -5.76 -12.00
CA GLY A 124 -28.06 -7.14 -11.54
C GLY A 124 -26.64 -7.45 -11.02
N ILE A 125 -25.76 -6.45 -10.94
CA ILE A 125 -24.48 -6.50 -10.23
C ILE A 125 -24.71 -6.12 -8.77
N VAL A 126 -24.29 -6.97 -7.83
CA VAL A 126 -24.45 -6.75 -6.38
C VAL A 126 -23.14 -7.02 -5.64
N GLY A 127 -22.75 -6.17 -4.70
CA GLY A 127 -21.58 -6.40 -3.83
C GLY A 127 -21.06 -5.10 -3.25
N THR A 128 -19.75 -4.99 -3.05
CA THR A 128 -19.15 -3.76 -2.53
C THR A 128 -17.91 -3.31 -3.27
N ILE A 129 -17.65 -2.00 -3.20
CA ILE A 129 -16.39 -1.37 -3.62
C ILE A 129 -15.84 -0.60 -2.42
N GLN A 130 -14.58 -0.83 -2.08
CA GLN A 130 -13.88 -0.06 -1.06
C GLN A 130 -13.16 1.13 -1.70
N CYS A 131 -13.43 2.30 -1.15
CA CYS A 131 -12.74 3.54 -1.49
C CYS A 131 -11.24 3.44 -1.14
N PRO A 132 -10.37 4.11 -1.92
CA PRO A 132 -8.94 4.20 -1.60
C PRO A 132 -8.70 4.72 -0.18
N SER A 133 -7.65 4.26 0.48
CA SER A 133 -7.23 4.77 1.80
C SER A 133 -6.72 6.21 1.74
N SER A 134 -6.34 6.69 0.55
CA SER A 134 -6.11 8.10 0.25
C SER A 134 -6.50 8.41 -1.20
N PHE A 135 -7.03 9.60 -1.45
CA PHE A 135 -7.40 10.03 -2.81
C PHE A 135 -6.22 10.64 -3.56
N GLU A 136 -5.19 11.14 -2.86
CA GLU A 136 -4.01 11.78 -3.45
C GLU A 136 -3.36 10.92 -4.54
N ARG A 137 -3.23 9.60 -4.33
CA ARG A 137 -2.58 8.74 -5.32
C ARG A 137 -3.31 8.68 -6.66
N LEU A 138 -4.63 8.81 -6.66
CA LEU A 138 -5.47 8.73 -7.87
C LEU A 138 -5.84 10.11 -8.41
N CYS A 139 -6.03 11.10 -7.53
CA CYS A 139 -6.52 12.42 -7.86
C CYS A 139 -5.44 13.48 -7.99
N GLN A 140 -4.26 13.27 -7.42
CA GLN A 140 -3.14 14.18 -7.63
C GLN A 140 -2.59 13.97 -9.04
N LYS A 141 -2.69 15.02 -9.87
CA LYS A 141 -2.03 15.08 -11.17
C LYS A 141 -0.53 14.89 -10.94
N SER A 142 0.11 14.08 -11.80
CA SER A 142 1.55 13.75 -11.75
C SER A 142 2.38 14.90 -11.20
N ILE A 143 2.97 14.71 -10.01
CA ILE A 143 4.12 15.51 -9.60
C ILE A 143 5.17 15.22 -10.67
N ASP A 144 5.53 16.25 -11.43
CA ASP A 144 6.64 16.22 -12.36
C ASP A 144 7.87 15.88 -11.51
N PHE A 145 8.27 14.60 -11.50
CA PHE A 145 9.46 14.20 -10.77
C PHE A 145 10.62 14.92 -11.45
N PRO A 146 11.35 15.83 -10.75
CA PRO A 146 12.55 16.39 -11.34
C PRO A 146 13.45 15.21 -11.71
N THR A 147 13.76 15.09 -13.00
CA THR A 147 14.64 14.05 -13.54
C THR A 147 16.07 14.37 -13.09
N THR A 148 16.35 14.20 -11.81
CA THR A 148 17.72 14.16 -11.32
C THR A 148 18.07 12.69 -11.23
N SER A 149 18.57 12.15 -12.34
CA SER A 149 19.18 10.82 -12.39
C SER A 149 20.13 10.62 -11.20
N PRO A 150 20.04 9.50 -10.47
CA PRO A 150 20.92 9.26 -9.34
C PRO A 150 22.39 9.25 -9.81
N PRO A 151 23.32 9.85 -9.06
CA PRO A 151 24.73 9.83 -9.42
C PRO A 151 25.23 8.39 -9.44
N THR A 152 25.87 8.01 -10.56
CA THR A 152 26.53 6.72 -10.75
C THR A 152 27.61 6.55 -9.69
N SER A 153 27.31 5.86 -8.57
CA SER A 153 28.33 5.50 -7.58
C SER A 153 29.06 4.26 -8.07
N SER A 154 30.27 4.49 -8.58
CA SER A 154 31.27 3.45 -8.84
C SER A 154 31.52 2.61 -7.59
N SER A 155 31.39 1.29 -7.73
CA SER A 155 31.65 0.27 -6.71
C SER A 155 33.12 0.30 -6.25
N PRO A 156 33.43 0.32 -4.94
CA PRO A 156 34.80 0.08 -4.47
C PRO A 156 35.07 -1.42 -4.29
N THR A 157 36.22 -1.85 -4.81
CA THR A 157 36.86 -3.16 -4.60
C THR A 157 37.47 -3.21 -3.19
N PRO A 158 37.55 -4.38 -2.51
CA PRO A 158 37.92 -4.42 -1.10
C PRO A 158 39.44 -4.35 -0.92
N SER A 159 39.89 -3.68 0.14
CA SER A 159 41.25 -3.83 0.65
C SER A 159 41.24 -3.72 2.17
N SER A 160 41.75 -4.78 2.79
CA SER A 160 42.11 -4.90 4.19
C SER A 160 43.28 -4.00 4.58
N THR A 161 43.48 -3.87 5.90
CA THR A 161 44.77 -3.61 6.60
C THR A 161 44.83 -2.32 7.43
N THR A 162 44.51 -2.50 8.73
CA THR A 162 45.33 -2.22 9.92
C THR A 162 45.57 -0.79 10.47
N THR A 163 45.39 -0.73 11.80
CA THR A 163 46.19 -0.04 12.85
C THR A 163 45.97 1.42 13.24
N SER A 164 45.55 1.56 14.51
CA SER A 164 46.11 2.39 15.60
C SER A 164 46.18 3.93 15.53
N THR A 165 45.32 4.56 16.35
CA THR A 165 45.60 5.53 17.45
C THR A 165 46.34 6.88 17.15
N PRO A 166 46.33 7.90 18.06
CA PRO A 166 45.34 8.99 18.13
C PRO A 166 45.98 10.42 18.12
N SER A 167 45.17 11.43 18.51
CA SER A 167 45.52 12.84 18.83
C SER A 167 45.44 13.79 17.61
N SER A 168 44.96 15.03 17.65
CA SER A 168 44.44 15.96 18.67
C SER A 168 43.39 16.84 17.94
N GLY A 169 42.18 17.05 18.44
CA GLY A 169 41.86 18.10 19.41
C GLY A 169 41.33 19.38 18.73
N VAL A 170 40.02 19.64 18.79
CA VAL A 170 39.44 20.99 18.92
C VAL A 170 38.13 20.87 19.71
N ALA A 171 38.02 21.69 20.75
CA ALA A 171 37.00 21.69 21.79
C ALA A 171 35.69 22.38 21.38
N ILE A 172 34.54 21.90 21.89
CA ILE A 172 33.35 22.72 22.14
C ILE A 172 32.64 22.23 23.43
N ASN A 173 32.14 23.19 24.20
CA ASN A 173 31.86 23.20 25.64
C ASN A 173 30.69 22.34 26.18
N PHE A 174 30.80 22.08 27.48
CA PHE A 174 29.94 21.29 28.36
C PHE A 174 28.57 21.91 28.66
N MET A 175 27.50 21.13 28.48
CA MET A 175 26.19 21.33 29.13
C MET A 175 26.07 20.30 30.27
N LYS A 176 26.08 20.77 31.51
CA LYS A 176 25.86 19.94 32.71
C LYS A 176 24.84 20.67 33.59
N PHE A 177 23.59 20.22 33.55
CA PHE A 177 22.59 20.55 34.58
C PHE A 177 22.02 19.23 35.11
N LEU A 178 22.62 18.77 36.21
CA LEU A 178 22.16 17.65 37.02
C LEU A 178 21.00 18.17 37.89
N LEU A 179 19.80 17.63 37.69
CA LEU A 179 18.70 17.76 38.64
C LEU A 179 18.84 16.65 39.70
N LEU A 180 19.21 17.07 40.90
CA LEU A 180 19.27 16.27 42.12
C LEU A 180 17.86 16.18 42.72
N ALA A 181 17.38 14.96 42.95
CA ALA A 181 16.23 14.70 43.82
C ALA A 181 16.70 14.62 45.28
N PRO A 182 16.02 15.25 46.24
CA PRO A 182 16.15 14.90 47.65
C PRO A 182 14.85 14.27 48.20
N LEU A 183 15.00 13.02 48.65
CA LEU A 183 14.21 12.43 49.73
C LEU A 183 14.46 13.23 51.01
N PHE A 184 13.43 13.67 51.72
CA PHE A 184 13.50 13.78 53.19
C PHE A 184 12.13 13.53 53.82
N THR A 185 12.16 12.60 54.76
CA THR A 185 11.08 12.02 55.53
C THR A 185 10.76 12.84 56.79
N ALA A 186 9.48 12.82 57.17
CA ALA A 186 8.97 12.43 58.49
C ALA A 186 8.42 13.48 59.51
N PHE A 187 7.49 12.92 60.30
CA PHE A 187 6.99 13.22 61.65
C PHE A 187 5.81 14.20 61.85
N LEU A 188 4.62 13.59 61.90
CA LEU A 188 3.74 13.38 63.07
C LEU A 188 3.12 14.58 63.86
N VAL A 189 1.82 14.38 64.15
CA VAL A 189 1.01 14.70 65.35
C VAL A 189 -0.11 15.75 65.15
N VAL A 190 -1.36 15.28 64.97
CA VAL A 190 -2.52 15.24 65.90
C VAL A 190 -3.22 16.59 66.19
N PHE A 191 -4.50 16.70 65.81
CA PHE A 191 -5.70 16.98 66.63
C PHE A 191 -6.78 17.72 65.82
N GLY A 192 -8.03 17.27 65.94
CA GLY A 192 -9.23 17.96 65.47
C GLY A 192 -10.26 17.02 64.87
#